data_AF-A0A382Y9U4-F1
#
_entry.id   AF-A0A382Y9U4-F1
#
_cell.length_a   1.000
_cell.length_b   1.000
_cell.length_c   1.000
_cell.angle_alpha   90.00
_cell.angle_beta   90.00
_cell.angle_gamma   90.00
#
_symmetry.space_group_name_H-M   'P 1'
#
loop_
_entity.id
_entity.type
_entity.pdbx_description
1 polymer ?
#
loop_
_entity_poly.entity_id
_entity_poly.type
_entity_poly.pdbx_seq_one_letter_code
_entity_poly.pdbx_strand_id
1 'polypeptide(L)'
;MDLFIFKAKLKNQYPVVREPVVVDPRIASVMVILFIHHGEIFILMTRRSMQLKIHPGEMSFPGGRYEEEDGNLLVTALRETREEVGMDLSKSQMTATLPIVQTLTGYAITPYVMILQERPRVGRLSDEVDELFEIPLVKLLSTQKLNAEYKAEENKYVYWHGNNRIWGASAKILQEIERLRST
;
A
#
# COMPACT_ATOMS: atom_id res chain seq x y z
N MET A 1 5.86 -0.75 -18.88
CA MET A 1 4.45 -0.60 -18.47
C MET A 1 4.07 0.84 -18.72
N ASP A 2 3.00 1.09 -19.48
CA ASP A 2 2.51 2.45 -19.70
C ASP A 2 1.64 2.87 -18.50
N LEU A 3 2.08 3.88 -17.75
CA LEU A 3 1.37 4.37 -16.57
C LEU A 3 0.02 4.99 -16.91
N PHE A 4 -0.14 5.57 -18.11
CA PHE A 4 -1.40 6.16 -18.54
C PHE A 4 -2.46 5.07 -18.74
N ILE A 5 -2.10 3.98 -19.43
CA ILE A 5 -2.99 2.82 -19.61
C ILE A 5 -3.32 2.20 -18.26
N PHE A 6 -2.32 2.00 -17.41
CA PHE A 6 -2.51 1.41 -16.08
C PHE A 6 -3.43 2.27 -15.20
N LYS A 7 -3.21 3.60 -15.19
CA LYS A 7 -4.06 4.57 -14.49
C LYS A 7 -5.50 4.58 -14.99
N ALA A 8 -5.71 4.47 -16.31
CA ALA A 8 -7.04 4.38 -16.89
C ALA A 8 -7.76 3.08 -16.49
N LYS A 9 -7.07 1.93 -16.51
CA LYS A 9 -7.61 0.65 -16.06
C LYS A 9 -8.03 0.69 -14.59
N LEU A 10 -7.16 1.22 -13.73
CA LEU A 10 -7.46 1.42 -12.31
C LEU A 10 -8.72 2.26 -12.10
N LYS A 11 -8.80 3.43 -12.73
CA LYS A 11 -9.97 4.32 -12.58
C LYS A 11 -11.28 3.65 -13.02
N ASN A 12 -11.24 2.87 -14.09
CA ASN A 12 -12.44 2.25 -14.65
C ASN A 12 -12.91 1.04 -13.83
N GLN A 13 -11.98 0.23 -13.31
CA GLN A 13 -12.33 -0.96 -12.53
C GLN A 13 -12.57 -0.66 -11.06
N TYR A 14 -11.89 0.36 -10.52
CA TYR A 14 -11.79 0.63 -9.10
C TYR A 14 -12.03 2.12 -8.80
N PRO A 15 -13.31 2.58 -8.84
CA PRO A 15 -13.64 3.95 -8.49
C PRO A 15 -13.20 4.27 -7.05
N VAL A 16 -12.89 5.54 -6.80
CA VAL A 16 -12.48 6.00 -5.47
C VAL A 16 -13.68 6.02 -4.53
N VAL A 17 -13.61 5.22 -3.46
CA VAL A 17 -14.62 5.13 -2.39
C VAL A 17 -14.34 6.23 -1.36
N ARG A 18 -15.36 7.01 -0.99
CA ARG A 18 -15.27 8.15 -0.05
C ARG A 18 -16.35 8.12 1.03
N GLU A 19 -17.17 7.10 1.01
CA GLU A 19 -18.32 6.93 1.89
C GLU A 19 -17.85 6.83 3.35
N PRO A 20 -18.63 7.38 4.30
CA PRO A 20 -18.42 7.13 5.71
C PRO A 20 -18.45 5.63 5.99
N VAL A 21 -17.61 5.19 6.93
CA VAL A 21 -17.56 3.80 7.38
C VAL A 21 -18.30 3.66 8.70
N VAL A 22 -18.91 2.49 8.90
CA VAL A 22 -19.37 2.10 10.23
C VAL A 22 -18.14 1.81 11.08
N VAL A 23 -18.07 2.43 12.26
CA VAL A 23 -16.93 2.30 13.17
C VAL A 23 -16.76 0.83 13.57
N ASP A 24 -15.60 0.24 13.26
CA ASP A 24 -15.19 -1.09 13.69
C ASP A 24 -13.69 -1.03 14.10
N PRO A 25 -13.29 -1.59 15.26
CA PRO A 25 -11.88 -1.58 15.68
C PRO A 25 -10.93 -2.37 14.76
N ARG A 26 -11.46 -3.12 13.78
CA ARG A 26 -10.72 -3.95 12.84
C ARG A 26 -10.77 -3.42 11.40
N ILE A 27 -11.12 -2.15 11.20
CA ILE A 27 -10.93 -1.48 9.90
C ILE A 27 -9.64 -0.66 9.91
N ALA A 28 -8.91 -0.75 8.80
CA ALA A 28 -7.65 -0.06 8.59
C ALA A 28 -7.55 0.40 7.13
N SER A 29 -6.67 1.35 6.87
CA SER A 29 -6.43 1.82 5.51
C SER A 29 -4.95 2.07 5.26
N VAL A 30 -4.55 1.84 4.01
CA VAL A 30 -3.17 2.03 3.56
C VAL A 30 -3.13 2.84 2.27
N MET A 31 -2.03 3.54 2.05
CA MET A 31 -1.75 4.30 0.84
C MET A 31 -0.71 3.61 -0.03
N VAL A 32 -1.13 3.19 -1.23
CA VAL A 32 -0.27 2.70 -2.29
C VAL A 32 0.11 3.87 -3.18
N ILE A 33 1.36 4.33 -3.07
CA ILE A 33 1.85 5.45 -3.87
C ILE A 33 2.70 4.90 -5.02
N LEU A 34 2.30 5.22 -6.24
CA LEU A 34 3.03 4.95 -7.46
C LEU A 34 3.47 6.26 -8.10
N PHE A 35 4.69 6.32 -8.62
CA PHE A 35 5.19 7.53 -9.27
C PHE A 35 6.18 7.22 -10.38
N ILE A 36 6.36 8.17 -11.31
CA ILE A 36 7.38 8.08 -12.35
C ILE A 36 8.68 8.71 -11.84
N HIS A 37 9.78 8.00 -12.01
CA HIS A 37 11.12 8.54 -11.82
C HIS A 37 12.07 7.91 -12.85
N HIS A 38 12.84 8.75 -13.56
CA HIS A 38 13.75 8.32 -14.62
C HIS A 38 13.14 7.37 -15.68
N GLY A 39 11.86 7.57 -16.02
CA GLY A 39 11.14 6.77 -17.02
C GLY A 39 10.63 5.42 -16.52
N GLU A 40 10.84 5.09 -15.23
CA GLU A 40 10.33 3.89 -14.59
C GLU A 40 9.24 4.22 -13.57
N ILE A 41 8.38 3.24 -13.29
CA ILE A 41 7.33 3.35 -12.26
C ILE A 41 7.86 2.77 -10.97
N PHE A 42 7.83 3.57 -9.92
CA PHE A 42 8.24 3.20 -8.57
C PHE A 42 7.02 3.05 -7.67
N ILE A 43 7.15 2.20 -6.65
CA ILE A 43 6.19 2.03 -5.56
C ILE A 43 6.88 2.36 -4.24
N LEU A 44 6.16 3.06 -3.35
CA LEU A 44 6.62 3.34 -2.00
C LEU A 44 6.20 2.23 -1.04
N MET A 45 7.15 1.80 -0.20
CA MET A 45 6.91 0.91 0.93
C MET A 45 7.73 1.37 2.13
N THR A 46 7.25 1.10 3.34
CA THR A 46 7.97 1.34 4.59
C THR A 46 8.44 0.02 5.18
N ARG A 47 9.52 0.07 5.97
CA ARG A 47 9.85 -0.97 6.93
C ARG A 47 9.54 -0.46 8.32
N ARG A 48 8.68 -1.20 9.03
CA ARG A 48 8.31 -0.91 10.42
C ARG A 48 9.53 -1.01 11.32
N SER A 49 9.60 -0.12 12.31
CA SER A 49 10.69 -0.05 13.27
C SER A 49 10.88 -1.38 14.00
N MET A 50 12.14 -1.81 14.10
CA MET A 50 12.51 -3.01 14.85
C MET A 50 12.20 -2.89 16.36
N GLN A 51 11.96 -1.67 16.85
CA GLN A 51 11.64 -1.40 18.25
C GLN A 51 10.16 -1.60 18.58
N LEU A 52 9.30 -1.78 17.57
CA LEU A 52 7.87 -1.97 17.77
C LEU A 52 7.56 -3.37 18.30
N LYS A 53 6.56 -3.45 19.19
CA LYS A 53 6.11 -4.73 19.77
C LYS A 53 5.39 -5.62 18.76
N ILE A 54 4.79 -5.01 17.74
CA ILE A 54 3.91 -5.67 16.77
C ILE A 54 4.50 -5.48 15.38
N HIS A 55 4.69 -6.59 14.67
CA HIS A 55 5.20 -6.63 13.29
C HIS A 55 6.55 -5.91 13.07
N PRO A 56 7.57 -6.08 13.94
CA PRO A 56 8.86 -5.41 13.77
C PRO A 56 9.56 -5.83 12.48
N GLY A 57 10.08 -4.87 11.72
CA GLY A 57 10.82 -5.11 10.48
C GLY A 57 9.96 -5.53 9.28
N GLU A 58 8.64 -5.61 9.43
CA GLU A 58 7.75 -5.94 8.31
C GLU A 58 7.71 -4.81 7.28
N MET A 59 7.66 -5.22 6.01
CA MET A 59 7.47 -4.30 4.88
C MET A 59 5.98 -4.09 4.61
N SER A 60 5.55 -2.84 4.67
CA SER A 60 4.16 -2.46 4.45
C SER A 60 4.03 -1.22 3.58
N PHE A 61 2.79 -0.91 3.21
CA PHE A 61 2.44 0.42 2.74
C PHE A 61 2.22 1.33 3.94
N PRO A 62 2.44 2.66 3.81
CA PRO A 62 2.05 3.59 4.84
C PRO A 62 0.56 3.45 5.17
N GLY A 63 0.20 3.47 6.44
CA GLY A 63 -1.18 3.24 6.84
C GLY A 63 -1.34 2.67 8.24
N GLY A 64 -2.59 2.66 8.68
CA GLY A 64 -2.92 2.32 10.06
C GLY A 64 -4.40 2.13 10.28
N ARG A 65 -4.79 2.17 11.55
CA ARG A 65 -6.15 1.90 11.99
C ARG A 65 -7.03 3.13 11.78
N TYR A 66 -8.31 2.89 11.51
CA TYR A 66 -9.30 3.95 11.49
C TYR A 66 -9.47 4.56 12.87
N GLU A 67 -9.53 5.89 12.95
CA GLU A 67 -9.91 6.66 14.12
C GLU A 67 -11.26 7.36 13.88
N GLU A 68 -12.07 7.56 14.92
CA GLU A 68 -13.43 8.10 14.77
C GLU A 68 -13.42 9.49 14.10
N GLU A 69 -12.39 10.28 14.39
CA GLU A 69 -12.12 11.61 13.86
C GLU A 69 -11.80 11.61 12.35
N ASP A 70 -11.41 10.48 11.77
CA ASP A 70 -11.12 10.37 10.33
C ASP A 70 -12.40 10.52 9.50
N GLY A 71 -13.53 10.01 10.00
CA GLY A 71 -14.83 10.00 9.33
C GLY A 71 -14.94 9.11 8.08
N ASN A 72 -13.83 8.77 7.40
CA ASN A 72 -13.74 7.75 6.37
C ASN A 72 -12.30 7.22 6.19
N LEU A 73 -12.18 6.07 5.53
CA LEU A 73 -10.89 5.38 5.35
C LEU A 73 -9.90 6.11 4.43
N LEU A 74 -10.36 6.96 3.51
CA LEU A 74 -9.45 7.78 2.72
C LEU A 74 -8.72 8.80 3.62
N VAL A 75 -9.42 9.38 4.60
CA VAL A 75 -8.81 10.27 5.57
C VAL A 75 -7.81 9.52 6.43
N THR A 76 -8.15 8.31 6.89
CA THR A 76 -7.22 7.43 7.61
C THR A 76 -5.92 7.22 6.83
N ALA A 77 -6.00 6.76 5.57
CA ALA A 77 -4.79 6.52 4.77
C ALA A 77 -3.93 7.78 4.59
N LEU A 78 -4.56 8.95 4.42
CA LEU A 78 -3.86 10.22 4.26
C LEU A 78 -3.20 10.70 5.56
N ARG A 79 -3.91 10.59 6.70
CA ARG A 79 -3.39 10.94 8.03
C ARG A 79 -2.17 10.08 8.35
N GLU A 80 -2.31 8.77 8.26
CA GLU A 80 -1.25 7.80 8.54
C GLU A 80 -0.04 8.01 7.62
N THR A 81 -0.26 8.25 6.33
CA THR A 81 0.83 8.56 5.39
C THR A 81 1.56 9.85 5.79
N ARG A 82 0.84 10.88 6.26
CA ARG A 82 1.45 12.11 6.73
C ARG A 82 2.24 11.89 8.03
N GLU A 83 1.71 11.09 8.95
CA GLU A 83 2.35 10.79 10.24
C GLU A 83 3.62 9.95 10.05
N GLU A 84 3.55 8.87 9.26
CA GLU A 84 4.64 7.92 9.10
C GLU A 84 5.76 8.41 8.18
N VAL A 85 5.43 9.07 7.07
CA VAL A 85 6.42 9.47 6.03
C VAL A 85 6.44 10.97 5.72
N GLY A 86 5.68 11.78 6.46
CA GLY A 86 5.70 13.24 6.34
C GLY A 86 5.17 13.77 5.00
N MET A 87 4.43 12.95 4.24
CA MET A 87 3.89 13.36 2.93
C MET A 87 2.52 14.01 3.08
N ASP A 88 2.39 15.24 2.58
CA ASP A 88 1.10 15.93 2.48
C ASP A 88 0.48 15.67 1.10
N LEU A 89 -0.47 14.74 1.06
CA LEU A 89 -1.12 14.27 -0.16
C LEU A 89 -2.54 14.85 -0.26
N SER A 90 -2.93 15.31 -1.44
CA SER A 90 -4.29 15.82 -1.65
C SER A 90 -5.28 14.71 -2.01
N LYS A 91 -6.47 14.73 -1.36
CA LYS A 91 -7.63 13.91 -1.73
C LYS A 91 -8.03 14.03 -3.21
N SER A 92 -7.75 15.17 -3.84
CA SER A 92 -8.06 15.39 -5.26
C SER A 92 -7.18 14.59 -6.22
N GLN A 93 -6.03 14.09 -5.76
CA GLN A 93 -5.09 13.32 -6.56
C GLN A 93 -5.35 11.80 -6.51
N MET A 94 -6.36 11.36 -5.74
CA MET A 94 -6.65 9.94 -5.62
C MET A 94 -7.01 9.31 -6.96
N THR A 95 -6.44 8.13 -7.22
CA THR A 95 -6.63 7.44 -8.49
C THR A 95 -7.66 6.32 -8.41
N ALA A 96 -7.59 5.47 -7.39
CA ALA A 96 -8.47 4.32 -7.24
C ALA A 96 -8.54 3.82 -5.79
N THR A 97 -9.51 2.96 -5.51
CA THR A 97 -9.61 2.18 -4.27
C THR A 97 -9.60 0.69 -4.62
N LEU A 98 -8.56 -0.04 -4.23
CA LEU A 98 -8.46 -1.48 -4.50
C LEU A 98 -9.45 -2.29 -3.63
N PRO A 99 -9.75 -3.54 -4.00
CA PRO A 99 -10.54 -4.45 -3.17
C PRO A 99 -10.01 -4.56 -1.74
N ILE A 100 -10.93 -4.71 -0.78
CA ILE A 100 -10.61 -4.89 0.63
C ILE A 100 -9.77 -6.15 0.82
N VAL A 101 -8.71 -6.02 1.61
CA VAL A 101 -7.80 -7.12 1.95
C VAL A 101 -8.03 -7.54 3.40
N GLN A 102 -8.45 -8.79 3.60
CA GLN A 102 -8.56 -9.38 4.93
C GLN A 102 -7.18 -9.89 5.41
N THR A 103 -6.80 -9.52 6.63
CA THR A 103 -5.59 -10.01 7.30
C THR A 103 -5.88 -11.28 8.10
N LEU A 104 -4.83 -12.04 8.46
CA LEU A 104 -4.96 -13.20 9.35
C LEU A 104 -5.39 -12.83 10.77
N THR A 105 -5.17 -11.59 11.18
CA THR A 105 -5.54 -11.06 12.49
C THR A 105 -6.95 -10.45 12.50
N GLY A 106 -7.69 -10.54 11.38
CA GLY A 106 -9.09 -10.13 11.28
C GLY A 106 -9.32 -8.67 10.91
N TYR A 107 -8.26 -7.92 10.56
CA TYR A 107 -8.39 -6.58 9.97
C TYR A 107 -8.88 -6.62 8.53
N ALA A 108 -9.81 -5.73 8.20
CA ALA A 108 -10.21 -5.37 6.85
C ALA A 108 -9.46 -4.10 6.42
N ILE A 109 -8.49 -4.27 5.51
CA ILE A 109 -7.66 -3.17 5.00
C ILE A 109 -8.24 -2.67 3.69
N THR A 110 -8.53 -1.37 3.60
CA THR A 110 -8.91 -0.68 2.36
C THR A 110 -7.67 0.00 1.76
N PRO A 111 -7.16 -0.44 0.60
CA PRO A 111 -5.99 0.18 -0.04
C PRO A 111 -6.40 1.29 -1.00
N TYR A 112 -5.89 2.50 -0.78
CA TYR A 112 -6.04 3.62 -1.72
C TYR A 112 -4.82 3.75 -2.60
N VAL A 113 -5.01 3.93 -3.90
CA VAL A 113 -3.91 4.06 -4.88
C VAL A 113 -3.81 5.49 -5.37
N MET A 114 -2.64 6.10 -5.19
CA MET A 114 -2.30 7.40 -5.76
C MET A 114 -1.21 7.24 -6.81
N ILE A 115 -1.48 7.71 -8.04
CA ILE A 115 -0.51 7.73 -9.14
C ILE A 115 -0.05 9.16 -9.41
N LEU A 116 1.20 9.44 -9.06
CA LEU A 116 1.88 10.71 -9.24
C LEU A 116 2.72 10.70 -10.54
N GLN A 117 2.82 11.86 -11.19
CA GLN A 117 3.64 12.01 -12.41
C GLN A 117 5.12 12.20 -12.11
N GLU A 118 5.46 12.53 -10.86
CA GLU A 118 6.81 12.83 -10.42
C GLU A 118 7.04 12.23 -9.04
N ARG A 119 8.33 12.07 -8.68
CA ARG A 119 8.75 11.59 -7.36
C ARG A 119 8.20 12.51 -6.25
N PRO A 120 7.42 11.97 -5.28
CA PRO A 120 6.90 12.78 -4.18
C PRO A 120 8.03 13.26 -3.26
N ARG A 121 7.81 14.40 -2.60
CA ARG A 121 8.70 14.86 -1.53
C ARG A 121 8.38 14.10 -0.25
N VAL A 122 9.35 13.35 0.23
CA VAL A 122 9.29 12.65 1.53
C VAL A 122 9.60 13.67 2.64
N GLY A 123 8.83 13.64 3.72
CA GLY A 123 9.10 14.45 4.90
C GLY A 123 9.99 13.72 5.90
N ARG A 124 9.83 14.05 7.19
CA ARG A 124 10.46 13.30 8.27
C ARG A 124 9.72 11.99 8.49
N LEU A 125 10.47 10.88 8.61
CA LEU A 125 9.92 9.59 9.02
C LEU A 125 9.63 9.61 10.52
N SER A 126 8.52 8.98 10.94
CA SER A 126 8.21 8.79 12.35
C SER A 126 9.12 7.74 12.99
N ASP A 127 9.11 7.66 14.32
CA ASP A 127 9.86 6.63 15.06
C ASP A 127 9.29 5.21 14.83
N GLU A 128 8.13 5.08 14.19
CA GLU A 128 7.55 3.80 13.79
C GLU A 128 8.12 3.26 12.47
N VAL A 129 8.84 4.09 11.70
CA VAL A 129 9.38 3.74 10.38
C VAL A 129 10.90 3.83 10.40
N ASP A 130 11.56 2.67 10.30
CA ASP A 130 13.03 2.62 10.20
C ASP A 130 13.51 3.10 8.82
N GLU A 131 12.75 2.79 7.76
CA GLU A 131 13.18 3.07 6.39
C GLU A 131 12.00 3.18 5.43
N LEU A 132 12.11 4.09 4.47
CA LEU A 132 11.22 4.23 3.32
C LEU A 132 11.95 3.77 2.06
N PHE A 133 11.32 2.86 1.32
CA PHE A 133 11.85 2.30 0.08
C PHE A 133 11.10 2.84 -1.13
N GLU A 134 11.87 3.24 -2.14
CA GLU A 134 11.41 3.53 -3.49
C GLU A 134 11.83 2.36 -4.40
N ILE A 135 10.88 1.48 -4.72
CA ILE A 135 11.20 0.23 -5.40
C ILE A 135 10.69 0.29 -6.84
N PRO A 136 11.50 -0.01 -7.87
CA PRO A 136 10.98 -0.14 -9.23
C PRO A 136 9.89 -1.22 -9.26
N LEU A 137 8.67 -0.83 -9.62
CA LEU A 137 7.47 -1.67 -9.45
C LEU A 137 7.61 -2.98 -10.22
N VAL A 138 8.05 -2.93 -11.48
CA VAL A 138 8.22 -4.14 -12.31
C VAL A 138 9.27 -5.08 -11.71
N LYS A 139 10.35 -4.53 -11.16
CA LYS A 139 11.38 -5.32 -10.48
C LYS A 139 10.83 -6.00 -9.24
N LEU A 140 10.08 -5.28 -8.40
CA LEU A 140 9.44 -5.85 -7.22
C LEU A 140 8.49 -6.99 -7.58
N LEU A 141 7.57 -6.72 -8.49
CA LEU A 141 6.59 -7.68 -8.99
C LEU A 141 7.23 -8.96 -9.54
N SER A 142 8.35 -8.84 -10.25
CA SER A 142 9.12 -9.99 -10.77
C SER A 142 9.71 -10.92 -9.69
N THR A 143 9.76 -10.49 -8.43
CA THR A 143 10.26 -11.32 -7.32
C THR A 143 9.22 -12.25 -6.71
N GLN A 144 7.99 -12.22 -7.23
CA GLN A 144 6.89 -13.06 -6.75
C GLN A 144 7.28 -14.53 -6.68
N LYS A 145 7.05 -15.16 -5.53
CA LYS A 145 7.24 -16.59 -5.31
C LYS A 145 6.08 -17.17 -4.53
N LEU A 146 5.86 -18.48 -4.68
CA LEU A 146 4.94 -19.20 -3.81
C LEU A 146 5.46 -19.18 -2.36
N ASN A 147 4.54 -18.94 -1.43
CA ASN A 147 4.79 -18.99 -0.01
C ASN A 147 4.72 -20.45 0.47
N ALA A 148 5.88 -21.09 0.63
CA ALA A 148 5.93 -22.50 1.02
C ALA A 148 5.36 -22.79 2.42
N GLU A 149 5.29 -21.78 3.30
CA GLU A 149 4.82 -21.89 4.68
C GLU A 149 3.28 -21.89 4.78
N TYR A 150 2.57 -21.37 3.77
CA TYR A 150 1.12 -21.22 3.80
C TYR A 150 0.46 -21.89 2.60
N LYS A 151 -0.29 -22.98 2.88
CA LYS A 151 -1.05 -23.72 1.85
C LYS A 151 -2.39 -23.07 1.50
N ALA A 152 -2.88 -22.17 2.36
CA ALA A 152 -4.14 -21.47 2.13
C ALA A 152 -3.99 -20.48 0.97
N GLU A 153 -4.96 -20.48 0.06
CA GLU A 153 -4.94 -19.70 -1.19
C GLU A 153 -4.79 -18.19 -0.94
N GLU A 154 -5.27 -17.72 0.20
CA GLU A 154 -5.20 -16.33 0.62
C GLU A 154 -3.78 -15.80 0.85
N ASN A 155 -2.80 -16.59 1.30
CA ASN A 155 -1.42 -16.10 1.56
C ASN A 155 -0.38 -16.78 0.68
N LYS A 156 -0.82 -17.14 -0.53
CA LYS A 156 -0.09 -17.98 -1.48
C LYS A 156 1.21 -17.39 -2.01
N TYR A 157 1.38 -16.06 -2.02
CA TYR A 157 2.56 -15.43 -2.59
C TYR A 157 3.31 -14.51 -1.63
N VAL A 158 4.62 -14.42 -1.85
CA VAL A 158 5.55 -13.50 -1.20
C VAL A 158 6.36 -12.76 -2.27
N TYR A 159 6.80 -11.55 -1.93
CA TYR A 159 7.71 -10.73 -2.73
C TYR A 159 8.95 -10.39 -1.91
N TRP A 160 10.00 -9.92 -2.58
CA TRP A 160 11.27 -9.63 -1.95
C TRP A 160 11.87 -8.32 -2.46
N HIS A 161 12.41 -7.53 -1.53
CA HIS A 161 13.26 -6.39 -1.84
C HIS A 161 14.58 -6.51 -1.09
N GLY A 162 15.62 -6.96 -1.80
CA GLY A 162 16.87 -7.39 -1.16
C GLY A 162 16.58 -8.54 -0.18
N ASN A 163 16.92 -8.35 1.09
CA ASN A 163 16.65 -9.31 2.16
C ASN A 163 15.30 -9.10 2.85
N ASN A 164 14.53 -8.08 2.46
CA ASN A 164 13.25 -7.77 3.08
C ASN A 164 12.14 -8.60 2.41
N ARG A 165 11.47 -9.43 3.22
CA ARG A 165 10.32 -10.24 2.81
C ARG A 165 9.04 -9.40 2.88
N ILE A 166 8.25 -9.42 1.80
CA ILE A 166 6.93 -8.80 1.73
C ILE A 166 5.89 -9.91 1.62
N TRP A 167 4.96 -9.96 2.55
CA TRP A 167 3.99 -11.05 2.69
C TRP A 167 2.66 -10.53 3.27
N GLY A 168 1.69 -11.43 3.46
CA GLY A 168 0.40 -11.09 4.06
C GLY A 168 -0.39 -10.06 3.24
N ALA A 169 -0.95 -9.05 3.91
CA ALA A 169 -1.79 -8.05 3.25
C ALA A 169 -1.05 -7.25 2.17
N SER A 170 0.19 -6.83 2.43
CA SER A 170 1.02 -6.13 1.44
C SER A 170 1.21 -6.96 0.18
N ALA A 171 1.46 -8.26 0.32
CA ALA A 171 1.59 -9.16 -0.83
C ALA A 171 0.26 -9.36 -1.57
N LYS A 172 -0.89 -9.42 -0.88
CA LYS A 172 -2.22 -9.47 -1.53
C LYS A 172 -2.49 -8.21 -2.36
N ILE A 173 -2.12 -7.03 -1.86
CA ILE A 173 -2.24 -5.76 -2.60
C ILE A 173 -1.33 -5.78 -3.84
N LEU A 174 -0.09 -6.26 -3.72
CA LEU A 174 0.83 -6.38 -4.87
C LEU A 174 0.31 -7.35 -5.94
N GLN A 175 -0.33 -8.45 -5.55
CA GLN A 175 -0.96 -9.38 -6.49
C GLN A 175 -2.08 -8.70 -7.29
N GLU A 176 -2.88 -7.86 -6.64
CA GLU A 176 -3.95 -7.13 -7.32
C GLU A 176 -3.38 -6.13 -8.34
N ILE A 177 -2.29 -5.45 -7.99
CA ILE A 177 -1.54 -4.57 -8.90
C ILE A 177 -0.97 -5.36 -10.09
N GLU A 178 -0.38 -6.54 -9.84
CA GLU A 178 0.13 -7.44 -10.89
C GLU A 178 -0.98 -7.92 -11.85
N ARG A 179 -2.15 -8.27 -11.29
CA ARG A 179 -3.32 -8.72 -12.06
C ARG A 179 -3.76 -7.63 -13.05
N LEU A 180 -3.92 -6.40 -12.56
CA LEU A 180 -4.29 -5.23 -13.37
C LEU A 180 -3.25 -4.86 -14.43
N ARG A 181 -1.97 -5.14 -14.16
CA ARG A 181 -0.88 -4.93 -15.12
C ARG A 181 -0.93 -5.94 -16.27
N SER A 182 -1.37 -7.17 -16.00
CA SER A 182 -1.27 -8.32 -16.91
C SER A 182 -2.49 -8.50 -17.81
N THR A 183 -3.65 -7.96 -17.40
CA THR A 183 -4.82 -7.72 -18.27
C THR A 183 -4.63 -6.45 -19.08
#